data_AF-A0A3S0PAS8-F1
#
_entry.id   AF-A0A3S0PAS8-F1
#
_cell.length_a   1.000
_cell.length_b   1.000
_cell.length_c   1.000
_cell.angle_alpha   90.00
_cell.angle_beta   90.00
_cell.angle_gamma   90.00
#
_symmetry.space_group_name_H-M   'P 1'
#
loop_
_entity.id
_entity.type
_entity.pdbx_description
1 polymer ?
#
loop_
_entity_poly.entity_id
_entity_poly.type
_entity_poly.pdbx_seq_one_letter_code
_entity_poly.pdbx_strand_id
1 'polypeptide(L)'
;MRICKIIMASFFIILFVGCGNSVKRTRFYPSDWTKEFVTTYSDDTIFIYKVDREKTQSKLVIKLYKFQGNYYTDDMGEDRKMVMSNSMEFDTLYSDNMRNLPHRIVVENAGNNLMSSSIFNEDVNTYLELKLVYDINYDIKYIQDWSPYITYTPVPE
;
A
#
# COMPACT_ATOMS: atom_id res chain seq x y z
N MET A 1 55.26 42.61 -24.09
CA MET A 1 54.87 41.24 -23.70
C MET A 1 53.78 41.33 -22.64
N ARG A 2 52.52 41.14 -23.03
CA ARG A 2 51.34 41.31 -22.16
C ARG A 2 50.63 39.96 -22.00
N ILE A 3 50.77 39.45 -20.79
CA ILE A 3 49.98 38.46 -20.05
C ILE A 3 48.71 37.98 -20.78
N CYS A 4 48.74 36.74 -21.28
CA CYS A 4 47.56 36.00 -21.74
C CYS A 4 46.61 35.76 -20.56
N LYS A 5 45.41 36.36 -20.64
CA LYS A 5 44.31 36.10 -19.72
C LYS A 5 43.76 34.69 -19.96
N ILE A 6 43.95 33.84 -18.96
CA ILE A 6 43.28 32.54 -18.78
C ILE A 6 41.79 32.82 -18.52
N ILE A 7 40.92 32.56 -19.50
CA ILE A 7 39.47 32.47 -19.27
C ILE A 7 38.90 31.41 -20.23
N MET A 8 38.65 30.21 -19.71
CA MET A 8 37.48 29.39 -20.03
C MET A 8 37.52 28.16 -19.12
N ALA A 9 37.17 28.37 -17.85
CA ALA A 9 36.71 27.27 -17.00
C ALA A 9 35.24 27.02 -17.39
N SER A 10 35.02 25.99 -18.21
CA SER A 10 33.69 25.48 -18.52
C SER A 10 32.99 25.04 -17.24
N PHE A 11 32.04 25.85 -16.79
CA PHE A 11 31.09 25.51 -15.73
C PHE A 11 30.08 24.49 -16.29
N PHE A 12 30.45 23.21 -16.28
CA PHE A 12 29.49 22.12 -16.38
C PHE A 12 28.83 21.95 -15.01
N ILE A 13 27.81 22.76 -14.72
CA ILE A 13 26.89 22.47 -13.61
C ILE A 13 25.94 21.39 -14.11
N ILE A 14 26.30 20.13 -13.90
CA ILE A 14 25.35 19.02 -13.97
C ILE A 14 24.42 19.22 -12.78
N LEU A 15 23.26 19.84 -13.02
CA LEU A 15 22.12 19.79 -12.11
C LEU A 15 21.65 18.34 -12.08
N PHE A 16 22.20 17.54 -11.18
CA PHE A 16 21.50 16.38 -10.64
C PHE A 16 20.27 16.94 -9.93
N VAL A 17 19.17 17.07 -10.66
CA VAL A 17 17.84 17.09 -10.07
C VAL A 17 17.66 15.70 -9.49
N GLY A 18 18.14 15.52 -8.26
CA GLY A 18 17.71 14.41 -7.44
C GLY A 18 16.22 14.57 -7.27
N CYS A 19 15.44 13.79 -8.02
CA CYS A 19 14.05 13.55 -7.67
C CYS A 19 14.09 12.88 -6.30
N GLY A 20 14.01 13.68 -5.23
CA GLY A 20 13.80 13.16 -3.90
C GLY A 20 12.41 12.57 -3.91
N ASN A 21 12.29 11.24 -4.08
CA ASN A 21 11.00 10.57 -3.99
C ASN A 21 10.46 10.85 -2.59
N SER A 22 9.46 11.74 -2.51
CA SER A 22 8.80 12.05 -1.26
C SER A 22 8.00 10.82 -0.87
N VAL A 23 8.51 10.07 0.09
CA VAL A 23 7.81 8.93 0.67
C VAL A 23 6.58 9.47 1.39
N LYS A 24 5.40 9.35 0.77
CA LYS A 24 4.13 9.71 1.41
C LYS A 24 3.85 8.69 2.50
N ARG A 25 3.54 9.15 3.70
CA ARG A 25 3.13 8.31 4.82
C ARG A 25 1.76 8.74 5.31
N THR A 26 0.89 7.79 5.61
CA THR A 26 -0.44 8.08 6.18
C THR A 26 -0.69 7.13 7.34
N ARG A 27 -1.23 7.66 8.44
CA ARG A 27 -1.57 6.89 9.63
C ARG A 27 -3.08 6.82 9.80
N PHE A 28 -3.58 5.64 10.10
CA PHE A 28 -5.00 5.36 10.27
C PHE A 28 -5.27 4.88 11.68
N TYR A 29 -6.28 5.48 12.32
CA TYR A 29 -6.59 5.25 13.72
C TYR A 29 -8.01 4.70 13.89
N PRO A 30 -8.19 3.73 14.80
CA PRO A 30 -9.50 3.30 15.24
C PRO A 30 -10.03 4.28 16.30
N SER A 31 -11.31 4.19 16.62
CA SER A 31 -11.93 5.04 17.65
C SER A 31 -11.31 4.87 19.04
N ASP A 32 -10.71 3.72 19.33
CA ASP A 32 -10.08 3.43 20.63
C ASP A 32 -8.59 3.82 20.71
N TRP A 33 -7.97 4.23 19.61
CA TRP A 33 -6.57 4.67 19.51
C TRP A 33 -5.49 3.66 19.98
N THR A 34 -5.85 2.39 20.17
CA THR A 34 -4.93 1.36 20.73
C THR A 34 -3.94 0.82 19.69
N LYS A 35 -4.39 0.71 18.44
CA LYS A 35 -3.63 0.22 17.30
C LYS A 35 -3.64 1.27 16.21
N GLU A 36 -2.66 1.25 15.31
CA GLU A 36 -2.70 2.07 14.09
C GLU A 36 -2.29 1.25 12.89
N PHE A 37 -2.82 1.61 11.73
CA PHE A 37 -2.21 1.23 10.46
C PHE A 37 -1.37 2.38 9.93
N VAL A 38 -0.24 2.05 9.32
CA VAL A 38 0.63 3.02 8.65
C VAL A 38 0.85 2.57 7.22
N THR A 39 0.46 3.40 6.26
CA THR A 39 0.76 3.18 4.86
C THR A 39 1.96 4.03 4.46
N THR A 40 2.90 3.44 3.75
CA THR A 40 4.06 4.13 3.18
C THR A 40 4.07 3.91 1.66
N TYR A 41 4.03 4.99 0.89
CA TYR A 41 4.03 4.96 -0.57
C TYR A 41 5.43 5.28 -1.09
N SER A 42 5.96 4.41 -1.94
CA SER A 42 7.28 4.53 -2.56
C SER A 42 7.17 4.16 -4.04
N ASP A 43 7.05 5.17 -4.90
CA ASP A 43 6.87 5.05 -6.35
C ASP A 43 5.75 4.06 -6.73
N ASP A 44 6.13 2.82 -7.01
CA ASP A 44 5.23 1.74 -7.42
C ASP A 44 4.86 0.79 -6.27
N THR A 45 5.25 1.07 -5.02
CA THR A 45 5.00 0.18 -3.89
C THR A 45 4.22 0.86 -2.78
N ILE A 46 3.24 0.16 -2.22
CA ILE A 46 2.53 0.52 -0.98
C ILE A 46 2.89 -0.52 0.07
N PHE A 47 3.44 -0.06 1.19
CA PHE A 47 3.66 -0.89 2.37
C PHE A 47 2.61 -0.56 3.41
N ILE A 48 1.93 -1.59 3.93
CA ILE A 48 0.92 -1.44 4.97
C ILE A 48 1.42 -2.13 6.24
N TYR A 49 1.64 -1.35 7.29
CA TYR A 49 2.06 -1.85 8.59
C TYR A 49 0.92 -1.74 9.59
N LYS A 50 0.85 -2.70 10.51
CA LYS A 50 0.05 -2.60 11.73
C LYS A 50 0.97 -2.37 12.91
N VAL A 51 0.67 -1.35 13.70
CA VAL A 51 1.48 -0.93 14.84
C VAL A 51 0.64 -1.06 16.10
N ASP A 52 1.16 -1.81 17.07
CA ASP A 52 0.63 -1.85 18.43
C ASP A 52 1.35 -0.76 19.24
N ARG A 53 0.61 0.29 19.64
CA ARG A 53 1.19 1.47 20.27
C ARG A 53 1.75 1.17 21.66
N GLU A 54 1.16 0.22 22.38
CA GLU A 54 1.62 -0.18 23.70
C GLU A 54 2.92 -1.00 23.63
N LYS A 55 3.10 -1.76 22.55
CA LYS A 55 4.23 -2.67 22.40
C LYS A 55 5.39 -2.11 21.58
N THR A 56 5.26 -0.93 20.98
CA THR A 56 6.24 -0.34 20.05
C THR A 56 6.65 -1.28 18.89
N GLN A 57 5.80 -2.26 18.56
CA GLN A 57 6.05 -3.25 17.53
C GLN A 57 5.24 -2.91 16.29
N SER A 58 5.91 -2.87 15.14
CA SER A 58 5.28 -2.79 13.82
C SER A 58 5.40 -4.13 13.11
N LYS A 59 4.29 -4.65 12.59
CA LYS A 59 4.24 -5.81 11.71
C LYS A 59 3.88 -5.36 10.30
N LEU A 60 4.66 -5.75 9.30
CA LEU A 60 4.24 -5.62 7.90
C LEU A 60 3.05 -6.55 7.68
N VAL A 61 1.93 -5.98 7.23
CA VAL A 61 0.70 -6.72 6.94
C VAL A 61 0.68 -7.15 5.49
N ILE A 62 0.96 -6.21 4.59
CA ILE A 62 1.02 -6.50 3.15
C ILE A 62 1.91 -5.48 2.45
N LYS A 63 2.67 -5.97 1.46
CA LYS A 63 3.38 -5.21 0.46
C LYS A 63 2.65 -5.35 -0.86
N LEU A 64 2.33 -4.22 -1.46
CA LEU A 64 1.63 -4.11 -2.73
C LEU A 64 2.54 -3.42 -3.74
N TYR A 65 2.75 -4.02 -4.90
CA TYR A 65 3.50 -3.40 -6.00
C TYR A 65 2.62 -3.21 -7.22
N LYS A 66 2.83 -2.09 -7.91
CA LYS A 66 2.12 -1.69 -9.10
C LYS A 66 2.66 -2.45 -10.29
N PHE A 67 1.76 -3.04 -11.08
CA PHE A 67 2.09 -3.69 -12.34
C PHE A 67 0.92 -3.50 -13.31
N GLN A 68 1.19 -3.02 -14.51
CA GLN A 68 0.16 -2.80 -15.55
C GLN A 68 -1.09 -2.02 -15.07
N GLY A 69 -0.91 -1.05 -14.17
CA GLY A 69 -1.99 -0.19 -13.67
C GLY A 69 -2.80 -0.72 -12.49
N ASN A 70 -2.52 -1.94 -12.00
CA ASN A 70 -3.15 -2.55 -10.81
C ASN A 70 -2.09 -2.83 -9.74
N TYR A 71 -2.51 -3.12 -8.50
CA TYR A 71 -1.60 -3.54 -7.43
C TYR A 71 -1.73 -5.02 -7.11
N TYR A 72 -0.58 -5.64 -6.89
CA TYR A 72 -0.43 -7.06 -6.64
C TYR A 72 0.41 -7.31 -5.39
N THR A 73 0.31 -8.51 -4.82
CA THR A 73 1.16 -9.00 -3.73
C THR A 73 1.74 -10.36 -4.07
N ASP A 74 2.92 -10.64 -3.52
CA ASP A 74 3.57 -11.95 -3.43
C ASP A 74 3.65 -12.46 -1.98
N ASP A 75 3.08 -11.72 -1.02
CA ASP A 75 3.08 -12.11 0.40
C ASP A 75 2.14 -13.29 0.71
N MET A 76 1.29 -13.67 -0.26
CA MET A 76 0.26 -14.73 -0.13
C MET A 76 0.61 -16.01 -0.89
N GLY A 77 1.89 -16.18 -1.26
CA GLY A 77 2.39 -17.39 -1.88
C GLY A 77 3.33 -17.17 -3.07
N GLU A 78 3.53 -18.20 -3.90
CA GLU A 78 4.56 -18.16 -4.94
C GLU A 78 4.16 -17.30 -6.15
N ASP A 79 2.86 -17.21 -6.42
CA ASP A 79 2.31 -16.48 -7.55
C ASP A 79 1.80 -15.10 -7.14
N ARG A 80 2.01 -14.13 -8.03
CA ARG A 80 1.53 -12.74 -7.87
C ARG A 80 0.00 -12.69 -7.88
N LYS A 81 -0.61 -12.21 -6.80
CA LYS A 81 -2.06 -12.10 -6.65
C LYS A 81 -2.50 -10.65 -6.81
N MET A 82 -3.49 -10.37 -7.65
CA MET A 82 -4.03 -9.01 -7.78
C MET A 82 -4.85 -8.67 -6.54
N VAL A 83 -4.58 -7.50 -5.95
CA VAL A 83 -5.23 -7.03 -4.72
C VAL A 83 -6.06 -5.78 -4.99
N MET A 84 -5.58 -4.82 -5.78
CA MET A 84 -6.34 -3.58 -6.04
C MET A 84 -6.45 -3.31 -7.54
N SER A 85 -7.64 -2.88 -7.97
CA SER A 85 -7.90 -2.42 -9.33
C SER A 85 -8.93 -1.28 -9.34
N ASN A 86 -8.67 -0.25 -10.14
CA ASN A 86 -9.63 0.82 -10.44
C ASN A 86 -10.38 0.61 -11.77
N SER A 87 -10.07 -0.45 -12.52
CA SER A 87 -10.67 -0.73 -13.83
C SER A 87 -11.53 -1.99 -13.86
N MET A 88 -11.48 -2.82 -12.82
CA MET A 88 -12.15 -4.11 -12.78
C MET A 88 -12.59 -4.48 -11.37
N GLU A 89 -13.86 -4.87 -11.24
CA GLU A 89 -14.37 -5.60 -10.08
C GLU A 89 -14.11 -7.10 -10.27
N PHE A 90 -13.71 -7.81 -9.22
CA PHE A 90 -13.47 -9.24 -9.27
C PHE A 90 -13.63 -9.89 -7.90
N ASP A 91 -13.82 -11.20 -7.93
CA ASP A 91 -13.91 -12.05 -6.75
C ASP A 91 -13.17 -13.34 -7.05
N THR A 92 -11.97 -13.47 -6.50
CA THR A 92 -11.04 -14.55 -6.86
C THR A 92 -10.55 -15.25 -5.61
N LEU A 93 -10.77 -16.57 -5.56
CA LEU A 93 -10.12 -17.46 -4.60
C LEU A 93 -8.75 -17.89 -5.14
N TYR A 94 -7.70 -17.48 -4.44
CA TYR A 94 -6.34 -17.95 -4.67
C TYR A 94 -6.04 -19.09 -3.71
N SER A 95 -6.13 -20.32 -4.21
CA SER A 95 -5.62 -21.51 -3.54
C SER A 95 -4.21 -21.77 -4.03
N ASP A 96 -3.20 -21.44 -3.23
CA ASP A 96 -1.86 -21.95 -3.50
C ASP A 96 -1.78 -23.45 -3.17
N ASN A 97 -0.70 -24.08 -3.61
CA ASN A 97 -0.38 -25.46 -3.26
C ASN A 97 -0.43 -25.69 -1.72
N MET A 98 -0.51 -26.95 -1.27
CA MET A 98 -0.91 -27.41 0.09
C MET A 98 -0.20 -26.78 1.32
N ARG A 99 0.71 -25.83 1.14
CA ARG A 99 1.50 -25.16 2.19
C ARG A 99 0.90 -23.85 2.69
N ASN A 100 0.07 -23.17 1.91
CA ASN A 100 -0.53 -21.87 2.27
C ASN A 100 -2.06 -21.99 2.40
N LEU A 101 -2.63 -21.22 3.34
CA LEU A 101 -4.08 -21.10 3.45
C LEU A 101 -4.63 -20.38 2.20
N PRO A 102 -5.76 -20.82 1.64
CA PRO A 102 -6.40 -20.10 0.55
C PRO A 102 -6.76 -18.67 0.95
N HIS A 103 -6.59 -17.74 0.02
CA HIS A 103 -6.96 -16.34 0.19
C HIS A 103 -8.00 -15.95 -0.87
N ARG A 104 -9.14 -15.42 -0.45
CA ARG A 104 -10.11 -14.83 -1.36
C ARG A 104 -9.95 -13.33 -1.38
N ILE A 105 -9.84 -12.75 -2.57
CA ILE A 105 -9.74 -11.32 -2.77
C ILE A 105 -10.96 -10.85 -3.56
N VAL A 106 -11.68 -9.88 -2.99
CA VAL A 106 -12.85 -9.26 -3.58
C VAL A 106 -12.56 -7.78 -3.82
N VAL A 107 -12.58 -7.34 -5.08
CA VAL A 107 -12.53 -5.94 -5.47
C VAL A 107 -13.89 -5.52 -5.99
N GLU A 108 -14.46 -4.48 -5.37
CA GLU A 108 -15.83 -4.03 -5.60
C GLU A 108 -15.92 -2.50 -5.59
N ASN A 109 -16.90 -1.95 -6.29
CA ASN A 109 -17.21 -0.52 -6.23
C ASN A 109 -17.73 -0.15 -4.83
N ALA A 110 -17.08 0.83 -4.18
CA ALA A 110 -17.44 1.29 -2.83
C ALA A 110 -18.28 2.58 -2.85
N GLY A 111 -18.72 3.03 -4.03
CA GLY A 111 -19.45 4.28 -4.24
C GLY A 111 -18.53 5.51 -4.15
N ASN A 112 -19.07 6.69 -4.49
CA ASN A 112 -18.37 7.98 -4.35
C ASN A 112 -16.97 8.02 -5.00
N ASN A 113 -16.80 7.40 -6.18
CA ASN A 113 -15.52 7.25 -6.87
C ASN A 113 -14.43 6.51 -6.07
N LEU A 114 -14.85 5.63 -5.15
CA LEU A 114 -13.98 4.76 -4.38
C LEU A 114 -14.15 3.31 -4.83
N MET A 115 -13.05 2.58 -4.78
CA MET A 115 -13.01 1.12 -4.89
C MET A 115 -12.67 0.54 -3.52
N SER A 116 -13.04 -0.71 -3.30
CA SER A 116 -12.57 -1.46 -2.14
C SER A 116 -11.97 -2.80 -2.51
N SER A 117 -11.05 -3.27 -1.70
CA SER A 117 -10.40 -4.57 -1.78
C SER A 117 -10.54 -5.25 -0.43
N SER A 118 -11.27 -6.35 -0.36
CA SER A 118 -11.41 -7.19 0.82
C SER A 118 -10.57 -8.46 0.64
N ILE A 119 -9.67 -8.72 1.58
CA ILE A 119 -8.81 -9.90 1.62
C ILE A 119 -9.32 -10.79 2.74
N PHE A 120 -9.75 -11.99 2.39
CA PHE A 120 -10.25 -13.00 3.32
C PHE A 120 -9.26 -14.14 3.43
N ASN A 121 -9.09 -14.64 4.64
CA ASN A 121 -8.48 -15.95 4.87
C ASN A 121 -9.60 -16.99 4.82
N GLU A 122 -9.46 -17.98 3.95
CA GLU A 122 -10.44 -19.04 3.70
C GLU A 122 -9.89 -20.35 4.29
N ASP A 123 -9.94 -20.47 5.62
CA ASP A 123 -9.72 -21.72 6.37
C ASP A 123 -11.09 -22.34 6.77
N VAL A 124 -11.17 -23.14 7.84
CA VAL A 124 -12.42 -23.67 8.40
C VAL A 124 -13.46 -22.58 8.68
N ASN A 125 -13.00 -21.37 9.04
CA ASN A 125 -13.85 -20.20 9.17
C ASN A 125 -13.31 -19.08 8.29
N THR A 126 -14.10 -18.63 7.32
CA THR A 126 -13.79 -17.43 6.53
C THR A 126 -13.80 -16.20 7.42
N TYR A 127 -12.72 -15.41 7.41
CA TYR A 127 -12.71 -14.11 8.08
C TYR A 127 -12.00 -13.04 7.25
N LEU A 128 -12.47 -11.80 7.40
CA LEU A 128 -11.84 -10.63 6.79
C LEU A 128 -10.49 -10.36 7.47
N GLU A 129 -9.39 -10.48 6.75
CA GLU A 129 -8.07 -10.13 7.25
C GLU A 129 -7.82 -8.62 7.12
N LEU A 130 -8.14 -8.07 5.95
CA LEU A 130 -7.88 -6.67 5.62
C LEU A 130 -8.88 -6.17 4.58
N LYS A 131 -9.55 -5.05 4.82
CA LYS A 131 -10.26 -4.27 3.79
C LYS A 131 -9.56 -2.96 3.58
N LEU A 132 -9.28 -2.64 2.32
CA LEU A 132 -8.72 -1.36 1.88
C LEU A 132 -9.78 -0.64 1.05
N VAL A 133 -10.02 0.63 1.33
CA VAL A 133 -10.86 1.47 0.48
C VAL A 133 -10.05 2.63 -0.02
N TYR A 134 -10.06 2.86 -1.33
CA TYR A 134 -9.10 3.70 -2.02
C TYR A 134 -9.73 4.46 -3.19
N ASP A 135 -9.08 5.55 -3.59
CA ASP A 135 -9.52 6.37 -4.72
C ASP A 135 -8.88 5.96 -6.05
N ILE A 136 -9.17 6.75 -7.10
CA ILE A 136 -8.63 6.55 -8.45
C ILE A 136 -7.09 6.59 -8.53
N ASN A 137 -6.42 7.21 -7.56
CA ASN A 137 -4.95 7.27 -7.47
C ASN A 137 -4.38 6.12 -6.62
N TYR A 138 -5.23 5.21 -6.14
CA TYR A 138 -4.89 4.17 -5.17
C TYR A 138 -4.47 4.72 -3.79
N ASP A 139 -4.88 5.95 -3.46
CA ASP A 139 -4.70 6.48 -2.11
C ASP A 139 -5.74 5.85 -1.18
N ILE A 140 -5.26 5.11 -0.18
CA ILE A 140 -6.11 4.46 0.83
C ILE A 140 -6.79 5.54 1.69
N LYS A 141 -8.12 5.47 1.79
CA LYS A 141 -8.99 6.39 2.53
C LYS A 141 -9.44 5.82 3.88
N TYR A 142 -9.58 4.51 4.00
CA TYR A 142 -9.73 3.84 5.28
C TYR A 142 -9.35 2.36 5.18
N ILE A 143 -9.05 1.78 6.33
CA ILE A 143 -8.67 0.38 6.48
C ILE A 143 -9.65 -0.28 7.47
N GLN A 144 -10.05 -1.52 7.24
CA GLN A 144 -10.75 -2.33 8.24
C GLN A 144 -10.00 -3.66 8.43
N ASP A 145 -10.09 -4.24 9.63
CA ASP A 145 -9.51 -5.55 9.93
C ASP A 145 -10.48 -6.45 10.71
N TRP A 146 -10.04 -7.69 10.98
CA TRP A 146 -10.83 -8.75 11.60
C TRP A 146 -11.44 -8.40 12.96
N SER A 147 -10.74 -7.61 13.78
CA SER A 147 -11.22 -7.24 15.12
C SER A 147 -12.46 -6.37 14.95
N PRO A 148 -13.61 -6.77 15.52
CA PRO A 148 -14.96 -6.61 14.95
C PRO A 148 -15.13 -5.33 14.13
N TYR A 149 -14.85 -5.43 12.82
CA TYR A 149 -15.03 -4.38 11.81
C TYR A 149 -14.53 -2.98 12.24
N ILE A 150 -13.43 -2.93 12.98
CA ILE A 150 -12.85 -1.66 13.41
C ILE A 150 -12.41 -0.92 12.14
N THR A 151 -12.97 0.27 11.96
CA THR A 151 -12.61 1.15 10.85
C THR A 151 -11.54 2.12 11.30
N TYR A 152 -10.45 2.15 10.54
CA TYR A 152 -9.32 3.02 10.77
C TYR A 152 -9.33 4.13 9.73
N THR A 153 -9.45 5.38 10.18
CA THR A 153 -9.51 6.56 9.30
C THR A 153 -8.22 7.39 9.40
N PRO A 154 -7.79 8.07 8.33
CA PRO A 154 -6.62 8.91 8.37
C PRO A 154 -6.87 10.13 9.27
N VAL A 155 -5.86 10.54 10.02
CA VAL A 155 -5.88 11.83 10.71
C VAL A 155 -5.33 12.89 9.76
N PRO A 156 -6.04 14.01 9.54
CA PRO A 156 -5.48 15.15 8.80
C PRO A 156 -4.20 15.63 9.49
N GLU A 157 -3.13 15.83 8.72
CA GLU A 157 -1.91 16.49 9.21
C GLU A 157 -2.18 17.95 9.63
#